data_AF-A0A522MBZ3-F1
#
_entry.id   AF-A0A522MBZ3-F1
#
_cell.length_a   1.000
_cell.length_b   1.000
_cell.length_c   1.000
_cell.angle_alpha   90.00
_cell.angle_beta   90.00
_cell.angle_gamma   90.00
#
_symmetry.space_group_name_H-M   'P 1'
#
loop_
_entity.id
_entity.type
_entity.pdbx_description
1 polymer ?
#
loop_
_entity_poly.entity_id
_entity_poly.type
_entity_poly.pdbx_seq_one_letter_code
_entity_poly.pdbx_strand_id
1 'polypeptide(L)'
;MPPSLPDFARADRSLAPGDHAFLAVLPGAAASPALARIVPAPAARARLLERAVVQVRGRRGYAFVDVELPCIVLSERYLREGEELDIYLDLLHELTHLRQLEEGFDLWDERFSYVDRPTEVEGYAIAVGEGRRLGMTELDVVRHLSNPWMSAADVRRLLGHIDAFLATGVLPNLEEARRPAPRRTHRPW
;
A
#
# COMPACT_ATOMS: atom_id res chain seq x y z
N MET A 1 -11.43 24.04 -8.72
CA MET A 1 -10.41 23.68 -7.71
C MET A 1 -10.73 22.26 -7.28
N PRO A 2 -9.82 21.28 -7.44
CA PRO A 2 -10.02 20.01 -6.75
C PRO A 2 -10.16 20.28 -5.24
N PRO A 3 -10.98 19.52 -4.51
CA PRO A 3 -11.10 19.70 -3.07
C PRO A 3 -9.71 19.58 -2.44
N SER A 4 -9.38 20.50 -1.54
CA SER A 4 -8.15 20.38 -0.74
C SER A 4 -8.16 19.04 -0.02
N LEU A 5 -7.07 18.28 -0.10
CA LEU A 5 -6.98 17.01 0.59
C LEU A 5 -7.26 17.16 2.10
N PRO A 6 -7.97 16.22 2.72
CA PRO A 6 -8.17 16.22 4.17
C PRO A 6 -6.85 16.13 4.93
N ASP A 7 -6.79 16.66 6.15
CA ASP A 7 -5.56 16.71 6.95
C ASP A 7 -4.95 15.31 7.22
N PHE A 8 -5.77 14.27 7.32
CA PHE A 8 -5.29 12.90 7.49
C PHE A 8 -4.54 12.32 6.29
N ALA A 9 -4.67 12.95 5.12
CA ALA A 9 -4.04 12.54 3.88
C ALA A 9 -2.81 13.41 3.52
N ARG A 10 -2.34 14.25 4.44
CA ARG A 10 -1.20 15.17 4.21
C ARG A 10 0.06 14.61 4.83
N ALA A 11 1.03 14.26 3.99
CA ALA A 11 2.34 13.81 4.45
C ALA A 11 3.22 14.99 4.89
N ASP A 12 4.04 14.80 5.92
CA ASP A 12 5.10 15.74 6.30
C ASP A 12 6.26 15.65 5.29
N ARG A 13 6.23 16.57 4.32
CA ARG A 13 7.25 16.69 3.28
C ARG A 13 8.52 17.38 3.74
N SER A 14 8.72 17.67 5.03
CA SER A 14 9.94 18.29 5.56
C SER A 14 10.94 17.30 6.14
N LEU A 15 10.52 16.04 6.38
CA LEU A 15 11.33 15.02 7.05
C LEU A 15 12.63 14.74 6.31
N ALA A 16 13.75 14.69 7.03
CA ALA A 16 15.06 14.30 6.49
C ALA A 16 15.11 12.79 6.19
N PRO A 17 16.05 12.33 5.36
CA PRO A 17 16.33 10.89 5.23
C PRO A 17 16.61 10.23 6.58
N GLY A 18 16.10 9.01 6.77
CA GLY A 18 16.21 8.27 8.03
C GLY A 18 14.95 7.48 8.37
N ASP A 19 14.94 6.90 9.56
CA ASP A 19 13.84 6.10 10.08
C ASP A 19 12.85 6.99 10.85
N HIS A 20 11.58 6.92 10.49
CA HIS A 20 10.51 7.73 11.08
C HIS A 20 9.36 6.83 11.51
N ALA A 21 8.66 7.19 12.58
CA ALA A 21 7.37 6.58 12.87
C ALA A 21 6.39 6.87 11.73
N PHE A 22 5.47 5.95 11.43
CA PHE A 22 4.46 6.16 10.38
C PHE A 22 3.66 7.46 10.58
N LEU A 23 3.28 7.76 11.83
CA LEU A 23 2.58 9.00 12.18
C LEU A 23 3.47 10.24 12.19
N ALA A 24 4.79 10.12 12.09
CA ALA A 24 5.63 11.29 11.81
C ALA A 24 5.53 11.65 10.31
N VAL A 25 5.48 10.65 9.43
CA VAL A 25 5.34 10.86 7.98
C VAL A 25 3.92 11.27 7.59
N LEU A 26 2.90 10.70 8.23
CA LEU A 26 1.50 11.01 7.97
C LEU A 26 0.76 11.38 9.29
N PRO A 27 0.93 12.61 9.81
CA PRO A 27 0.51 12.98 11.16
C PRO A 27 -0.99 12.82 11.45
N GLY A 28 -1.84 13.08 10.46
CA GLY A 28 -3.28 12.92 10.61
C GLY A 28 -3.79 11.50 10.35
N ALA A 29 -2.94 10.54 9.99
CA ALA A 29 -3.38 9.23 9.49
C ALA A 29 -4.32 8.49 10.44
N ALA A 30 -4.14 8.66 11.76
CA ALA A 30 -4.99 8.01 12.77
C ALA A 30 -6.50 8.36 12.62
N ALA A 31 -6.81 9.50 12.00
CA ALA A 31 -8.18 9.93 11.68
C ALA A 31 -8.67 9.45 10.29
N SER A 32 -7.82 8.79 9.51
CA SER A 32 -8.21 8.27 8.19
C SER A 32 -9.26 7.16 8.34
N PRO A 33 -10.40 7.25 7.62
CA PRO A 33 -11.40 6.19 7.62
C PRO A 33 -10.89 4.91 6.92
N ALA A 34 -9.86 5.00 6.07
CA ALA A 34 -9.28 3.83 5.39
C ALA A 34 -8.64 2.85 6.38
N LEU A 35 -8.11 3.32 7.51
CA LEU A 35 -7.47 2.43 8.48
C LEU A 35 -8.42 1.38 9.08
N ALA A 36 -9.71 1.67 9.16
CA ALA A 36 -10.70 0.70 9.62
C ALA A 36 -10.90 -0.45 8.61
N ARG A 37 -10.55 -0.23 7.33
CA ARG A 37 -10.55 -1.27 6.29
C ARG A 37 -9.26 -2.09 6.32
N ILE A 38 -8.12 -1.48 6.69
CA ILE A 38 -6.85 -2.20 6.90
C ILE A 38 -6.94 -3.07 8.15
N VAL A 39 -7.33 -2.49 9.29
CA VAL A 39 -7.49 -3.18 10.56
C VAL A 39 -8.80 -2.73 11.24
N PRO A 40 -9.86 -3.57 11.21
CA PRO A 40 -11.15 -3.21 11.81
C PRO A 40 -11.06 -2.96 13.32
N ALA A 41 -10.33 -3.81 14.05
CA ALA A 41 -10.23 -3.75 15.49
C ALA A 41 -9.39 -2.54 15.96
N PRO A 42 -9.94 -1.57 16.73
CA PRO A 42 -9.24 -0.35 17.09
C PRO A 42 -7.92 -0.55 17.84
N ALA A 43 -7.88 -1.52 18.76
CA ALA A 43 -6.66 -1.81 19.52
C ALA A 43 -5.55 -2.41 18.63
N ALA A 44 -5.91 -3.25 17.65
CA ALA A 44 -4.94 -3.79 16.70
C ALA A 44 -4.44 -2.70 15.74
N ARG A 45 -5.34 -1.82 15.28
CA ARG A 45 -5.00 -0.66 14.45
C ARG A 45 -4.01 0.28 15.16
N ALA A 46 -4.23 0.58 16.44
CA ALA A 46 -3.33 1.42 17.22
C ALA A 46 -1.93 0.78 17.32
N ARG A 47 -1.85 -0.53 17.58
CA ARG A 47 -0.56 -1.26 17.63
C ARG A 47 0.17 -1.24 16.28
N LEU A 48 -0.55 -1.42 15.18
CA LEU A 48 0.05 -1.36 13.84
C LEU A 48 0.66 0.02 13.58
N LEU A 49 -0.06 1.11 13.88
CA LEU A 49 0.45 2.47 13.71
C LEU A 49 1.64 2.79 14.62
N GLU A 50 1.61 2.32 15.87
CA GLU A 50 2.69 2.52 16.84
C GLU A 50 4.00 1.86 16.40
N ARG A 51 3.91 0.68 15.76
CA ARG A 51 5.08 -0.11 15.35
C ARG A 51 5.55 0.17 13.93
N ALA A 52 4.69 0.71 13.07
CA ALA A 52 5.03 0.97 11.67
C ALA A 52 6.13 2.03 11.56
N VAL A 53 7.22 1.65 10.89
CA VAL A 53 8.36 2.51 10.59
C VAL A 53 8.37 2.80 9.10
N VAL A 54 8.61 4.05 8.74
CA VAL A 54 8.87 4.51 7.38
C VAL A 54 10.31 4.97 7.30
N GLN A 55 11.09 4.34 6.43
CA GLN A 55 12.46 4.69 6.16
C GLN A 55 12.57 5.53 4.88
N VAL A 56 12.83 6.82 5.05
CA VAL A 56 13.03 7.75 3.94
C VAL A 56 14.47 7.59 3.41
N ARG A 57 14.61 7.13 2.16
CA ARG A 57 15.91 6.89 1.52
C ARG A 57 16.08 7.75 0.26
N GLY A 58 17.30 8.23 0.01
CA GLY A 58 17.70 8.97 -1.21
C GLY A 58 17.74 8.14 -2.49
N ARG A 59 16.91 7.09 -2.61
CA ARG A 59 16.79 6.24 -3.81
C ARG A 59 15.66 6.73 -4.70
N ARG A 60 15.74 6.45 -6.01
CA ARG A 60 14.59 6.62 -6.93
C ARG A 60 13.57 5.51 -6.69
N GLY A 61 12.31 5.79 -6.99
CA GLY A 61 11.19 4.86 -6.81
C GLY A 61 10.01 5.55 -6.13
N TYR A 62 9.12 4.75 -5.57
CA TYR A 62 7.92 5.19 -4.86
C TYR A 62 8.03 4.77 -3.39
N ALA A 63 7.08 3.98 -2.90
CA ALA A 63 7.16 3.25 -1.63
C ALA A 63 7.19 1.73 -1.89
N PHE A 64 7.71 0.95 -0.94
CA PHE A 64 7.60 -0.51 -0.90
C PHE A 64 7.89 -1.01 0.53
N VAL A 65 7.46 -2.22 0.89
CA VAL A 65 7.87 -2.86 2.15
C VAL A 65 9.17 -3.65 2.02
N ASP A 66 10.14 -3.37 2.89
CA ASP A 66 11.30 -4.23 3.13
C ASP A 66 10.86 -5.40 4.03
N VAL A 67 10.97 -6.64 3.54
CA VAL A 67 10.52 -7.83 4.27
C VAL A 67 11.60 -8.41 5.20
N GLU A 68 12.86 -8.04 5.01
CA GLU A 68 13.98 -8.51 5.85
C GLU A 68 14.08 -7.67 7.12
N LEU A 69 13.90 -6.36 6.97
CA LEU A 69 13.67 -5.43 8.06
C LEU A 69 12.27 -4.82 7.88
N PRO A 70 11.21 -5.43 8.46
CA PRO A 70 9.81 -5.02 8.27
C PRO A 70 9.57 -3.52 8.48
N CYS A 71 9.63 -2.75 7.40
CA CYS A 71 9.40 -1.32 7.37
C CYS A 71 8.96 -0.89 5.97
N ILE A 72 8.36 0.29 5.87
CA ILE A 72 8.04 0.93 4.59
C ILE A 72 9.27 1.72 4.15
N VAL A 73 9.85 1.38 3.01
CA VAL A 73 10.89 2.20 2.39
C VAL A 73 10.20 3.22 1.49
N LEU A 74 10.44 4.51 1.74
CA LEU A 74 9.89 5.62 0.98
C LEU A 74 11.02 6.38 0.28
N SER A 75 10.89 6.61 -1.03
CA SER A 75 11.82 7.46 -1.77
C SER A 75 11.73 8.90 -1.27
N GLU A 76 12.87 9.50 -0.90
CA GLU A 76 12.96 10.92 -0.53
C GLU A 76 12.44 11.82 -1.66
N ARG A 77 12.84 11.54 -2.91
CA ARG A 77 12.36 12.30 -4.08
C ARG A 77 10.84 12.20 -4.18
N TYR A 78 10.28 11.02 -3.99
CA TYR A 78 8.83 10.83 -4.06
C TYR A 78 8.11 11.56 -2.93
N LEU A 79 8.60 11.51 -1.69
CA LEU A 79 8.05 12.28 -0.57
C LEU A 79 8.02 13.79 -0.87
N ARG A 80 9.06 14.32 -1.52
CA ARG A 80 9.19 15.76 -1.84
C ARG A 80 8.34 16.20 -3.02
N GLU A 81 8.30 15.41 -4.08
CA GLU A 81 7.80 15.83 -5.41
C GLU A 81 6.53 15.10 -5.85
N GLY A 82 6.18 13.98 -5.22
CA GLY A 82 5.02 13.17 -5.57
C GLY A 82 3.70 13.88 -5.30
N GLU A 83 2.68 13.50 -6.06
CA GLU A 83 1.32 13.97 -5.84
C GLU A 83 0.85 13.59 -4.43
N GLU A 84 0.25 14.54 -3.72
CA GLU A 84 -0.03 14.39 -2.28
C GLU A 84 -1.00 13.23 -2.03
N LEU A 85 -1.97 13.05 -2.94
CA LEU A 85 -2.92 11.94 -2.86
C LEU A 85 -2.22 10.60 -3.11
N ASP A 86 -1.35 10.49 -4.13
CA ASP A 86 -0.66 9.24 -4.43
C ASP A 86 0.26 8.80 -3.27
N ILE A 87 0.99 9.74 -2.66
CA ILE A 87 1.82 9.44 -1.47
C ILE A 87 0.96 8.87 -0.33
N TYR A 88 -0.20 9.47 -0.07
CA TYR A 88 -1.12 8.99 0.96
C TYR A 88 -1.64 7.58 0.64
N LEU A 89 -2.06 7.34 -0.60
CA LEU A 89 -2.60 6.04 -1.03
C LEU A 89 -1.53 4.94 -1.00
N ASP A 90 -0.31 5.24 -1.44
CA ASP A 90 0.82 4.32 -1.36
C ASP A 90 1.17 3.99 0.09
N LEU A 91 1.17 4.98 0.99
CA LEU A 91 1.40 4.71 2.42
C LEU A 91 0.33 3.80 3.03
N LEU A 92 -0.93 3.90 2.59
CA LEU A 92 -1.99 2.96 3.02
C LEU A 92 -1.79 1.56 2.43
N HIS A 93 -1.38 1.47 1.17
CA HIS A 93 -1.03 0.22 0.51
C HIS A 93 0.09 -0.50 1.28
N GLU A 94 1.20 0.20 1.52
CA GLU A 94 2.35 -0.38 2.23
C GLU A 94 2.06 -0.69 3.71
N LEU A 95 1.22 0.10 4.38
CA LEU A 95 0.76 -0.24 5.73
C LEU A 95 -0.08 -1.52 5.74
N THR A 96 -0.84 -1.78 4.67
CA THR A 96 -1.57 -3.04 4.48
C THR A 96 -0.61 -4.22 4.35
N HIS A 97 0.49 -4.05 3.63
CA HIS A 97 1.55 -5.03 3.53
C HIS A 97 2.26 -5.31 4.85
N LEU A 98 2.54 -4.29 5.68
CA LEU A 98 3.09 -4.52 7.02
C LEU A 98 2.16 -5.38 7.87
N ARG A 99 0.84 -5.12 7.86
CA ARG A 99 -0.15 -5.97 8.54
C ARG A 99 -0.12 -7.41 7.97
N GLN A 100 -0.11 -7.57 6.65
CA GLN A 100 -0.06 -8.90 6.02
C GLN A 100 1.20 -9.69 6.41
N LEU A 101 2.35 -9.02 6.56
CA LEU A 101 3.56 -9.65 7.10
C LEU A 101 3.37 -10.11 8.55
N GLU A 102 2.74 -9.30 9.41
CA GLU A 102 2.41 -9.71 10.79
C GLU A 102 1.47 -10.92 10.83
N GLU A 103 0.61 -11.07 9.82
CA GLU A 103 -0.29 -12.20 9.63
C GLU A 103 0.38 -13.42 8.98
N GLY A 104 1.66 -13.30 8.58
CA GLY A 104 2.47 -14.39 8.04
C GLY A 104 2.33 -14.64 6.53
N PHE A 105 1.78 -13.68 5.78
CA PHE A 105 1.72 -13.78 4.31
C PHE A 105 3.09 -13.56 3.65
N ASP A 106 3.34 -14.29 2.57
CA ASP A 106 4.47 -14.04 1.67
C ASP A 106 4.07 -12.98 0.62
N LEU A 107 4.54 -11.74 0.79
CA LEU A 107 4.26 -10.65 -0.16
C LEU A 107 4.83 -10.92 -1.56
N TRP A 108 5.80 -11.83 -1.66
CA TRP A 108 6.48 -12.17 -2.90
C TRP A 108 6.09 -13.54 -3.44
N ASP A 109 4.92 -14.06 -3.09
CA ASP A 109 4.48 -15.38 -3.53
C ASP A 109 4.51 -15.51 -5.08
N GLU A 110 5.45 -16.32 -5.58
CA GLU A 110 5.71 -16.49 -7.01
C GLU A 110 4.74 -17.47 -7.67
N ARG A 111 3.85 -18.11 -6.89
CA ARG A 111 2.71 -18.86 -7.44
C ARG A 111 1.75 -17.97 -8.22
N PHE A 112 1.75 -16.67 -7.91
CA PHE A 112 0.88 -15.69 -8.53
C PHE A 112 1.70 -14.61 -9.26
N SER A 113 1.21 -14.19 -10.42
CA SER A 113 1.72 -12.95 -11.03
C SER A 113 1.37 -11.76 -10.13
N TYR A 114 2.14 -10.68 -10.22
CA TYR A 114 1.98 -9.48 -9.39
C TYR A 114 0.51 -9.04 -9.25
N VAL A 115 -0.20 -8.93 -10.37
CA VAL A 115 -1.59 -8.46 -10.41
C VAL A 115 -2.65 -9.46 -9.96
N ASP A 116 -2.24 -10.72 -9.74
CA ASP A 116 -3.11 -11.79 -9.26
C ASP A 116 -2.83 -12.15 -7.78
N ARG A 117 -1.81 -11.52 -7.16
CA ARG A 117 -1.46 -11.77 -5.76
C ARG A 117 -2.54 -11.22 -4.83
N PRO A 118 -3.13 -12.03 -3.94
CA PRO A 118 -4.12 -11.54 -2.99
C PRO A 118 -3.62 -10.37 -2.13
N THR A 119 -2.33 -10.35 -1.80
CA THR A 119 -1.71 -9.28 -1.00
C THR A 119 -1.73 -7.94 -1.73
N GLU A 120 -1.35 -7.93 -3.01
CA GLU A 120 -1.37 -6.76 -3.90
C GLU A 120 -2.80 -6.31 -4.19
N VAL A 121 -3.71 -7.25 -4.46
CA VAL A 121 -5.13 -6.96 -4.70
C VAL A 121 -5.75 -6.27 -3.49
N GLU A 122 -5.49 -6.78 -2.28
CA GLU A 122 -5.98 -6.15 -1.05
C GLU A 122 -5.37 -4.76 -0.84
N GLY A 123 -4.03 -4.65 -0.94
CA GLY A 123 -3.31 -3.38 -0.75
C GLY A 123 -3.83 -2.29 -1.69
N TYR A 124 -3.93 -2.60 -2.99
CA TYR A 124 -4.48 -1.66 -3.95
C TYR A 124 -5.97 -1.42 -3.77
N ALA A 125 -6.77 -2.38 -3.33
CA ALA A 125 -8.18 -2.13 -3.09
C ALA A 125 -8.42 -1.16 -1.92
N ILE A 126 -7.60 -1.22 -0.88
CA ILE A 126 -7.61 -0.20 0.18
C ILE A 126 -7.31 1.18 -0.40
N ALA A 127 -6.21 1.29 -1.17
CA ALA A 127 -5.80 2.53 -1.81
C ALA A 127 -6.87 3.08 -2.77
N VAL A 128 -7.32 2.29 -3.75
CA VAL A 128 -8.33 2.68 -4.75
C VAL A 128 -9.68 2.98 -4.09
N GLY A 129 -10.10 2.18 -3.11
CA GLY A 129 -11.35 2.42 -2.37
C GLY A 129 -11.33 3.74 -1.62
N GLU A 130 -10.19 4.12 -1.04
CA GLU A 130 -10.00 5.41 -0.41
C GLU A 130 -9.87 6.56 -1.42
N GLY A 131 -9.12 6.36 -2.49
CA GLY A 131 -8.96 7.30 -3.57
C GLY A 131 -10.28 7.69 -4.22
N ARG A 132 -11.13 6.70 -4.54
CA ARG A 132 -12.51 6.91 -5.04
C ARG A 132 -13.35 7.69 -4.03
N ARG A 133 -13.23 7.40 -2.73
CA ARG A 133 -13.93 8.14 -1.66
C ARG A 133 -13.48 9.61 -1.60
N LEU A 134 -12.22 9.89 -1.95
CA LEU A 134 -11.64 11.25 -2.04
C LEU A 134 -11.85 11.92 -3.40
N GLY A 135 -12.53 11.26 -4.35
CA GLY A 135 -12.93 11.85 -5.62
C GLY A 135 -12.05 11.50 -6.81
N MET A 136 -11.20 10.46 -6.74
CA MET A 136 -10.51 9.94 -7.93
C MET A 136 -11.51 9.50 -8.99
N THR A 137 -11.26 9.92 -10.22
CA THR A 137 -11.93 9.38 -11.40
C THR A 137 -11.35 8.02 -11.78
N GLU A 138 -12.03 7.26 -12.64
CA GLU A 138 -11.46 6.01 -13.17
C GLU A 138 -10.15 6.23 -13.92
N LEU A 139 -9.97 7.40 -14.55
CA LEU A 139 -8.69 7.74 -15.18
C LEU A 139 -7.58 7.94 -14.14
N ASP A 140 -7.89 8.58 -13.01
CA ASP A 140 -6.93 8.74 -11.92
C ASP A 140 -6.58 7.37 -11.31
N VAL A 141 -7.57 6.48 -11.14
CA VAL A 141 -7.35 5.11 -10.66
C VAL A 141 -6.42 4.35 -11.61
N VAL A 142 -6.68 4.38 -12.93
CA VAL A 142 -5.82 3.73 -13.91
C VAL A 142 -4.41 4.31 -13.89
N ARG A 143 -4.25 5.64 -13.73
CA ARG A 143 -2.92 6.27 -13.62
C ARG A 143 -2.18 5.81 -12.37
N HIS A 144 -2.85 5.78 -11.23
CA HIS A 144 -2.28 5.34 -9.95
C HIS A 144 -1.83 3.87 -10.01
N LEU A 145 -2.63 2.99 -10.62
CA LEU A 145 -2.29 1.57 -10.79
C LEU A 145 -1.23 1.30 -11.86
N SER A 146 -0.89 2.29 -12.70
CA SER A 146 0.04 2.10 -13.82
C SER A 146 1.49 2.21 -13.36
N ASN A 147 2.30 1.21 -13.69
CA ASN A 147 3.71 1.20 -13.35
C ASN A 147 4.56 0.73 -14.55
N PRO A 148 5.80 1.22 -14.76
CA PRO A 148 6.72 0.77 -15.80
C PRO A 148 6.82 -0.74 -16.08
N TRP A 149 6.57 -1.61 -15.09
CA TRP A 149 6.63 -3.07 -15.24
C TRP A 149 5.28 -3.74 -15.54
N MET A 150 4.19 -2.98 -15.64
CA MET A 150 2.84 -3.50 -15.92
C MET A 150 2.39 -3.11 -17.32
N SER A 151 1.80 -4.08 -18.04
CA SER A 151 1.10 -3.77 -19.28
C SER A 151 -0.28 -3.15 -18.99
N ALA A 152 -0.88 -2.48 -19.98
CA ALA A 152 -2.27 -2.02 -19.85
C ALA A 152 -3.27 -3.17 -19.62
N ALA A 153 -2.95 -4.39 -20.05
CA ALA A 153 -3.75 -5.57 -19.76
C ALA A 153 -3.62 -6.00 -18.29
N ASP A 154 -2.42 -5.90 -17.72
CA ASP A 154 -2.19 -6.16 -16.29
C ASP A 154 -2.92 -5.15 -15.42
N VAL A 155 -2.87 -3.86 -15.75
CA VAL A 155 -3.63 -2.81 -15.04
C VAL A 155 -5.13 -3.09 -15.06
N ARG A 156 -5.69 -3.45 -16.23
CA ARG A 156 -7.13 -3.80 -16.33
C ARG A 156 -7.49 -5.02 -15.49
N ARG A 157 -6.62 -6.04 -15.48
CA ARG A 157 -6.83 -7.26 -14.70
C ARG A 157 -6.78 -6.99 -13.20
N LEU A 158 -5.78 -6.22 -12.75
CA LEU A 158 -5.67 -5.77 -11.36
C LEU A 158 -6.91 -4.98 -10.94
N LEU A 159 -7.35 -4.02 -11.75
CA LEU A 159 -8.56 -3.24 -11.48
C LEU A 159 -9.80 -4.13 -11.36
N GLY A 160 -9.94 -5.14 -12.23
CA GLY A 160 -11.02 -6.12 -12.13
C GLY A 160 -11.01 -6.92 -10.82
N HIS A 161 -9.83 -7.32 -10.33
CA HIS A 161 -9.70 -7.98 -9.02
C HIS A 161 -10.06 -7.03 -7.86
N ILE A 162 -9.60 -5.78 -7.93
CA ILE A 162 -9.91 -4.75 -6.93
C ILE A 162 -11.42 -4.52 -6.87
N ASP A 163 -12.08 -4.33 -8.00
CA ASP A 163 -13.53 -4.07 -8.05
C ASP A 163 -14.33 -5.27 -7.52
N ALA A 164 -13.92 -6.50 -7.87
CA ALA A 164 -14.54 -7.71 -7.34
C ALA A 164 -14.38 -7.83 -5.82
N PHE A 165 -13.18 -7.55 -5.28
CA PHE A 165 -12.93 -7.57 -3.84
C PHE A 165 -13.72 -6.47 -3.12
N LEU A 166 -13.74 -5.24 -3.64
CA LEU A 166 -14.52 -4.15 -3.05
C LEU A 166 -16.03 -4.44 -3.02
N ALA A 167 -16.54 -5.17 -4.02
CA ALA A 167 -17.95 -5.56 -4.09
C ALA A 167 -18.32 -6.72 -3.16
N THR A 168 -17.40 -7.66 -2.91
CA THR A 168 -17.72 -8.95 -2.26
C THR A 168 -17.02 -9.17 -0.92
N GLY A 169 -15.94 -8.45 -0.64
CA GLY A 169 -15.04 -8.69 0.48
C GLY A 169 -14.18 -9.97 0.35
N VAL A 170 -14.19 -10.64 -0.81
CA VAL A 170 -13.48 -11.91 -1.02
C VAL A 170 -12.22 -11.68 -1.86
N LEU A 171 -11.07 -12.02 -1.30
CA LEU A 171 -9.79 -11.93 -2.01
C LEU A 171 -9.59 -13.12 -2.95
N PRO A 172 -9.08 -12.90 -4.18
CA PRO A 172 -8.72 -13.99 -5.08
C PRO A 172 -7.59 -14.82 -4.48
N ASN A 173 -7.64 -16.15 -4.62
CA ASN A 173 -6.57 -17.07 -4.25
C ASN A 173 -6.13 -17.04 -2.76
N LEU A 174 -6.94 -16.45 -1.86
CA LEU A 174 -6.58 -16.26 -0.45
C LEU A 174 -6.20 -17.56 0.26
N GLU A 175 -7.02 -18.61 0.10
CA GLU A 175 -6.77 -19.92 0.73
C GLU A 175 -5.48 -20.57 0.26
N GLU A 176 -5.09 -20.34 -1.00
CA GLU A 176 -3.84 -20.85 -1.53
C GLU A 176 -2.65 -20.03 -1.01
N ALA A 177 -2.77 -18.70 -0.96
CA ALA A 177 -1.74 -17.80 -0.43
C ALA A 177 -1.47 -18.00 1.08
N ARG A 178 -2.46 -18.47 1.85
CA ARG A 178 -2.27 -18.85 3.26
C ARG A 178 -1.39 -20.08 3.46
N ARG A 179 -1.22 -20.91 2.42
CA ARG A 179 -0.33 -22.08 2.48
C ARG A 179 1.12 -21.60 2.37
N PRO A 180 2.06 -22.19 3.12
CA PRO A 180 3.47 -21.87 3.00
C PRO A 180 3.93 -21.98 1.54
N ALA A 181 4.51 -20.92 1.01
CA ALA A 181 5.11 -20.97 -0.31
C ALA A 181 6.27 -21.99 -0.32
N PRO A 182 6.52 -22.67 -1.46
CA PRO A 182 7.69 -23.53 -1.59
C PRO A 182 8.98 -22.73 -1.31
N ARG A 183 9.96 -23.37 -0.67
CA ARG A 183 11.24 -22.72 -0.33
C ARG A 183 11.89 -22.13 -1.59
N ARG A 184 12.10 -20.81 -1.59
CA ARG A 184 12.82 -20.08 -2.64
C ARG A 184 14.25 -20.62 -2.79
N THR A 185 14.64 -21.05 -3.99
CA THR A 185 15.98 -21.59 -4.27
C THR A 185 17.00 -20.54 -4.73
N HIS A 186 16.59 -19.29 -4.95
CA HIS A 186 17.52 -18.18 -5.26
C HIS A 186 16.94 -16.83 -4.83
N ARG A 187 17.77 -16.00 -4.20
CA ARG A 187 17.68 -14.53 -4.30
C ARG A 187 18.87 -14.06 -5.12
N PRO A 188 18.64 -13.26 -6.16
CA PRO A 188 19.18 -11.91 -6.11
C PRO A 188 18.12 -10.94 -6.60
N TRP A 189 17.84 -9.89 -5.84
CA TRP A 189 17.62 -8.49 -6.24
C TRP A 189 17.26 -7.71 -4.97
#